data_AF-A0A645F276-F1
#
_entry.id   AF-A0A645F276-F1
#
_cell.length_a   1.000
_cell.length_b   1.000
_cell.length_c   1.000
_cell.angle_alpha   90.00
_cell.angle_beta   90.00
_cell.angle_gamma   90.00
#
_symmetry.space_group_name_H-M   'P 1'
#
loop_
_entity.id
_entity.type
_entity.pdbx_description
1 polymer ?
#
loop_
_entity_poly.entity_id
_entity_poly.type
_entity_poly.pdbx_seq_one_letter_code
_entity_poly.pdbx_strand_id
1 'polypeptide(L)'
;MSESVGPMFLGGQEEVFIAKDWGHQRNYSESLAATVDSEVRVILETQFARASSIISENMEALDRVSEMLIEYERVTGEEFMAVFNGTSPAEILKKATPKRKRKKPEATPAEPLNAEVQGVPV
;
A
#
# COMPACT_ATOMS: atom_id res chain seq x y z
N MET A 1 -16.59 3.02 7.05
CA MET A 1 -17.12 2.78 8.41
C MET A 1 -18.56 2.37 8.26
N SER A 2 -19.00 1.36 9.03
CA SER A 2 -20.38 0.84 8.95
C SER A 2 -21.31 1.65 9.85
N GLU A 3 -22.50 2.00 9.34
CA GLU A 3 -23.54 2.69 10.11
C GLU A 3 -24.26 1.77 11.10
N SER A 4 -24.32 0.46 10.82
CA SER A 4 -25.03 -0.52 11.65
C SER A 4 -24.25 -0.94 12.90
N VAL A 5 -22.92 -0.97 12.81
CA VAL A 5 -22.02 -1.27 13.93
C VAL A 5 -21.71 0.00 14.76
N GLY A 6 -21.77 1.17 14.14
CA GLY A 6 -21.43 2.44 14.78
C GLY A 6 -19.94 2.57 15.13
N PRO A 7 -19.53 3.64 15.85
CA PRO A 7 -18.14 3.89 16.22
C PRO A 7 -17.71 3.03 17.42
N MET A 8 -17.73 1.70 17.26
CA MET A 8 -17.34 0.74 18.31
C MET A 8 -15.95 0.14 18.03
N PHE A 9 -15.12 0.05 19.07
CA PHE A 9 -13.87 -0.69 19.03
C PHE A 9 -14.13 -2.17 19.33
N LEU A 10 -14.04 -3.01 18.29
CA LEU A 10 -14.32 -4.45 18.38
C LEU A 10 -13.04 -5.30 18.53
N GLY A 11 -11.87 -4.66 18.42
CA GLY A 11 -10.57 -5.31 18.53
C GLY A 11 -9.51 -4.60 17.69
N GLY A 12 -8.26 -4.74 18.11
CA GLY A 12 -7.07 -4.25 17.42
C GLY A 12 -5.87 -5.09 17.85
N GLN A 13 -4.81 -5.09 17.05
CA GLN A 13 -3.55 -5.75 17.41
C GLN A 13 -2.89 -4.95 18.54
N GLU A 14 -3.24 -5.25 19.79
CA GLU A 14 -2.41 -4.92 20.95
C GLU A 14 -1.26 -5.94 20.95
N GLU A 15 0.01 -5.52 21.09
CA GLU A 15 1.13 -6.47 21.14
C GLU A 15 0.91 -7.49 22.28
N VAL A 16 0.62 -8.73 21.89
CA VAL A 16 0.25 -9.80 22.80
C VAL A 16 1.52 -10.36 23.44
N PHE A 17 1.88 -9.87 24.62
CA PHE A 17 2.88 -10.52 25.46
C PHE A 17 2.33 -11.87 25.94
N ILE A 18 3.15 -12.92 25.84
CA ILE A 18 2.81 -14.35 26.07
C ILE A 18 2.09 -14.62 27.41
N ALA A 19 2.22 -13.72 28.40
CA ALA A 19 1.56 -13.83 29.71
C ALA A 19 0.12 -13.26 29.76
N LYS A 20 -0.38 -12.58 28.72
CA LYS A 20 -1.70 -11.92 28.68
C LYS A 20 -2.74 -12.67 27.82
N ASP A 21 -2.39 -13.85 27.32
CA ASP A 21 -3.27 -14.68 26.47
C ASP A 21 -4.36 -15.45 27.26
N TRP A 22 -4.24 -15.56 28.59
CA TRP A 22 -5.18 -16.35 29.40
C TRP A 22 -6.51 -15.66 29.72
N GLY A 23 -6.86 -14.55 29.05
CA GLY A 23 -8.03 -13.76 29.42
C GLY A 23 -8.69 -12.87 28.36
N HIS A 24 -8.22 -12.85 27.11
CA HIS A 24 -8.89 -12.10 26.05
C HIS A 24 -10.10 -12.87 25.51
N GLN A 25 -11.16 -12.94 26.31
CA GLN A 25 -12.47 -13.33 25.80
C GLN A 25 -13.00 -12.23 24.88
N ARG A 26 -13.54 -12.63 23.73
CA ARG A 26 -14.26 -11.74 22.80
C ARG A 26 -15.42 -11.09 23.58
N ASN A 27 -15.35 -9.78 23.80
CA ASN A 27 -16.37 -9.02 24.56
C ASN A 27 -17.59 -8.64 23.69
N TYR A 28 -17.97 -9.46 22.72
CA TYR A 28 -19.09 -9.20 21.83
C TYR A 28 -19.90 -10.48 21.56
N SER A 29 -21.20 -10.33 21.36
CA SER A 29 -22.11 -11.44 21.10
C SER A 29 -21.89 -12.06 19.72
N GLU A 30 -22.29 -13.32 19.53
CA GLU A 30 -22.32 -13.95 18.21
C GLU A 30 -23.20 -13.19 17.21
N SER A 31 -24.30 -12.59 17.69
CA SER A 31 -25.17 -11.75 16.86
C SER A 31 -24.46 -10.50 16.33
N LEU A 32 -23.62 -9.87 17.16
CA LEU A 32 -22.83 -8.71 16.75
C LEU A 32 -21.71 -9.15 15.79
N ALA A 33 -21.06 -10.29 16.04
CA ALA A 33 -20.07 -10.86 15.12
C ALA A 33 -20.67 -11.14 13.74
N ALA A 34 -21.85 -11.77 13.68
CA ALA A 34 -22.55 -12.02 12.42
C ALA A 34 -22.91 -10.73 11.67
N THR A 35 -23.27 -9.68 12.40
CA THR A 35 -23.54 -8.35 11.81
C THR A 35 -22.26 -7.77 11.21
N VAL A 36 -21.14 -7.83 11.92
CA VAL A 36 -19.84 -7.35 11.43
C VAL A 36 -19.40 -8.10 10.16
N ASP A 37 -19.51 -9.43 10.15
CA ASP A 37 -19.17 -10.23 8.97
C ASP A 37 -20.03 -9.86 7.75
N SER A 38 -21.33 -9.59 7.98
CA SER A 38 -22.24 -9.15 6.92
C SER A 38 -21.84 -7.78 6.35
N GLU A 39 -21.44 -6.84 7.20
CA GLU A 39 -20.99 -5.50 6.79
C GLU A 39 -19.65 -5.56 6.04
N VAL A 40 -18.72 -6.38 6.51
CA VAL A 40 -17.44 -6.62 5.81
C VAL A 40 -17.71 -7.17 4.41
N ARG A 41 -18.62 -8.13 4.28
CA ARG A 41 -19.01 -8.68 2.99
C ARG A 41 -19.58 -7.60 2.05
N VAL A 42 -20.52 -6.79 2.53
CA VAL A 42 -21.11 -5.69 1.75
C VAL A 42 -20.05 -4.70 1.28
N ILE A 43 -19.10 -4.33 2.15
CA ILE A 43 -17.99 -3.44 1.79
C ILE A 43 -17.15 -4.07 0.67
N LEU A 44 -16.77 -5.34 0.81
CA LEU A 44 -15.96 -6.04 -0.18
C LEU A 44 -16.66 -6.15 -1.53
N GLU A 45 -17.92 -6.58 -1.55
CA GLU A 45 -18.72 -6.71 -2.78
C GLU A 45 -18.89 -5.34 -3.47
N THR A 46 -19.18 -4.29 -2.70
CA THR A 46 -19.35 -2.93 -3.24
C THR A 46 -18.04 -2.39 -3.83
N GLN A 47 -16.91 -2.53 -3.12
CA GLN A 47 -15.64 -2.03 -3.62
C GLN A 47 -15.11 -2.88 -4.79
N PHE A 48 -15.37 -4.19 -4.79
CA PHE A 48 -15.05 -5.06 -5.92
C PHE A 48 -15.83 -4.64 -7.17
N ALA A 49 -17.16 -4.50 -7.05
CA ALA A 49 -17.99 -4.06 -8.17
C ALA A 49 -17.56 -2.69 -8.70
N ARG A 50 -17.24 -1.74 -7.80
CA ARG A 50 -16.70 -0.43 -8.17
C ARG A 50 -15.38 -0.55 -8.93
N ALA A 51 -14.43 -1.33 -8.44
CA ALA A 51 -13.15 -1.53 -9.10
C ALA A 51 -13.32 -2.17 -10.49
N SER A 52 -14.17 -3.20 -10.59
CA SER A 52 -14.51 -3.83 -11.87
C SER A 52 -15.14 -2.86 -12.85
N SER A 53 -16.05 -1.98 -12.41
CA SER A 53 -16.65 -0.93 -13.26
C SER A 53 -15.59 0.03 -13.78
N ILE A 54 -14.75 0.57 -12.89
CA ILE A 54 -13.69 1.52 -13.26
C ILE A 54 -12.72 0.89 -14.28
N ILE A 55 -12.31 -0.35 -14.07
CA ILE A 55 -11.42 -1.05 -15.01
C ILE A 55 -12.13 -1.25 -16.35
N SER A 56 -13.39 -1.70 -16.33
CA SER A 56 -14.19 -1.95 -17.54
C SER A 56 -14.41 -0.68 -18.37
N GLU A 57 -14.69 0.44 -17.70
CA GLU A 57 -14.86 1.76 -18.34
C GLU A 57 -13.57 2.29 -18.96
N ASN A 58 -12.41 1.85 -18.47
CA ASN A 58 -11.09 2.29 -18.91
C ASN A 58 -10.30 1.19 -19.63
N MET A 59 -10.97 0.19 -20.22
CA MET A 59 -10.31 -0.93 -20.92
C MET A 59 -9.37 -0.46 -22.03
N GLU A 60 -9.77 0.53 -22.83
CA GLU A 60 -8.90 1.07 -23.88
C GLU A 60 -7.62 1.72 -23.31
N ALA A 61 -7.71 2.35 -22.15
CA ALA A 61 -6.54 2.91 -21.47
C ALA A 61 -5.65 1.82 -20.87
N LEU A 62 -6.26 0.75 -20.34
CA LEU A 62 -5.55 -0.43 -19.85
C LEU A 62 -4.76 -1.11 -20.97
N ASP A 63 -5.38 -1.29 -22.15
CA ASP A 63 -4.73 -1.89 -23.31
C ASP A 63 -3.51 -1.07 -23.74
N ARG A 64 -3.64 0.25 -23.88
CA ARG A 64 -2.52 1.14 -24.22
C ARG A 64 -1.37 1.07 -23.21
N VAL A 65 -1.69 1.08 -21.92
CA VAL A 65 -0.67 0.97 -20.86
C VAL A 65 0.00 -0.41 -20.89
N SER A 66 -0.77 -1.47 -21.16
CA SER A 66 -0.23 -2.83 -21.24
C SER A 66 0.75 -2.99 -22.40
N GLU A 67 0.43 -2.45 -23.58
CA GLU A 67 1.32 -2.43 -24.75
C GLU A 67 2.62 -1.66 -24.43
N MET A 68 2.50 -0.51 -23.77
CA MET A 68 3.65 0.27 -23.31
C MET A 68 4.54 -0.51 -22.33
N LEU A 69 3.94 -1.23 -21.37
CA LEU A 69 4.70 -2.01 -20.39
C LEU A 69 5.39 -3.23 -21.02
N ILE A 70 4.81 -3.81 -22.08
CA ILE A 70 5.43 -4.88 -22.86
C ILE A 70 6.72 -4.38 -23.55
N GLU A 71 6.71 -3.16 -24.09
CA GLU A 71 7.85 -2.61 -24.83
C GLU A 71 8.96 -2.04 -23.92
N TYR A 72 8.60 -1.41 -22.79
CA TYR A 72 9.55 -0.63 -21.99
C TYR A 72 9.84 -1.18 -20.58
N GLU A 73 9.15 -2.24 -20.15
CA GLU A 73 9.25 -2.93 -18.84
C GLU A 73 8.95 -2.08 -17.59
N ARG A 74 9.25 -0.78 -17.60
CA ARG A 74 9.08 0.17 -16.50
C ARG A 74 8.72 1.54 -17.04
N VAL A 75 7.76 2.17 -16.38
CA VAL A 75 7.27 3.50 -16.71
C VAL A 75 7.13 4.32 -15.42
N THR A 76 7.33 5.63 -15.52
CA THR A 76 7.11 6.56 -14.40
C THR A 76 5.62 6.93 -14.31
N GLY A 77 5.21 7.46 -13.15
CA GLY A 77 3.80 7.86 -12.93
C GLY A 77 3.32 8.94 -13.90
N GLU A 78 4.19 9.87 -14.28
CA GLU A 78 3.87 10.93 -15.27
C GLU A 78 3.62 10.34 -16.66
N GLU A 79 4.46 9.39 -17.08
CA GLU A 79 4.34 8.71 -18.37
C GLU A 79 3.09 7.82 -18.42
N PHE A 80 2.80 7.11 -17.32
CA PHE A 80 1.56 6.34 -17.17
C PHE A 80 0.33 7.23 -17.33
N MET A 81 0.26 8.36 -16.62
CA MET A 81 -0.90 9.27 -16.67
C MET A 81 -1.09 9.85 -18.08
N ALA A 82 -0.01 10.14 -18.79
CA ALA A 82 -0.07 10.65 -20.15
C ALA A 82 -0.64 9.60 -21.13
N VAL A 83 -0.21 8.33 -21.03
CA VAL A 83 -0.78 7.23 -21.84
C VAL A 83 -2.21 6.90 -21.47
N PHE A 84 -2.51 6.92 -20.16
CA PHE A 84 -3.86 6.70 -19.65
C PHE A 84 -4.85 7.71 -20.25
N ASN A 85 -4.47 8.99 -20.28
CA ASN A 85 -5.26 10.09 -20.86
C ASN A 85 -5.30 10.13 -22.40
N GLY A 86 -4.76 9.12 -23.10
CA GLY A 86 -4.87 8.97 -24.55
C GLY A 86 -3.71 9.56 -25.36
N THR A 87 -2.60 9.93 -24.73
CA THR A 87 -1.38 10.28 -25.46
C THR A 87 -0.72 9.02 -26.00
N SER A 88 -0.16 9.08 -27.20
CA SER A 88 0.52 7.92 -27.81
C SER A 88 1.77 7.53 -27.00
N PRO A 89 1.97 6.23 -26.66
CA PRO A 89 3.16 5.77 -25.94
C PRO A 89 4.49 6.18 -26.61
N ALA A 90 4.52 6.18 -27.94
CA ALA A 90 5.70 6.50 -28.74
C ALA A 90 6.13 7.98 -28.65
N GLU A 91 5.19 8.89 -28.34
CA GLU A 91 5.46 10.33 -28.23
C GLU A 91 6.05 10.68 -26.86
N ILE A 92 5.64 9.98 -25.81
CA ILE A 92 6.08 10.22 -24.43
C ILE A 92 7.53 9.74 -24.23
N LEU A 93 7.85 8.55 -24.73
CA LEU A 93 9.15 7.92 -24.47
C LEU A 93 10.26 8.43 -25.38
N LYS A 94 9.93 9.02 -26.54
CA LYS A 94 10.89 9.81 -27.34
C LYS A 94 11.37 11.08 -26.61
N LYS A 95 10.56 11.62 -25.69
CA LYS A 95 10.88 12.84 -24.93
C LYS A 95 11.70 12.55 -23.65
N ALA A 96 11.70 11.31 -23.17
CA ALA A 96 12.25 10.92 -21.87
C ALA A 96 13.71 10.44 -21.87
N THR A 97 14.52 10.74 -22.89
CA THR A 97 15.99 10.68 -22.68
C THR A 97 16.47 11.97 -22.02
N PRO A 98 16.90 11.89 -20.76
CA PRO A 98 18.34 11.80 -20.57
C PRO A 98 18.74 10.59 -19.73
N LYS A 99 19.83 9.93 -20.16
CA LYS A 99 20.56 8.88 -19.44
C LYS A 99 20.81 9.30 -17.99
N ARG A 100 19.96 8.87 -17.06
CA ARG A 100 20.20 9.10 -15.63
C ARG A 100 21.28 8.11 -15.18
N LYS A 101 22.54 8.53 -15.25
CA LYS A 101 23.69 7.79 -14.71
C LYS A 101 23.37 7.47 -13.25
N ARG A 102 23.27 6.19 -12.91
CA ARG A 102 23.22 5.71 -11.52
C ARG A 102 24.47 6.24 -10.81
N LYS A 103 24.34 7.25 -9.94
CA LYS A 103 25.35 7.48 -8.90
C LYS A 103 25.25 6.30 -7.94
N LYS A 104 26.37 5.59 -7.74
CA LYS A 104 26.49 4.59 -6.66
C LYS A 104 26.11 5.29 -5.34
N PRO A 105 25.40 4.63 -4.42
CA PRO A 105 25.16 5.20 -3.10
C PRO A 105 26.54 5.42 -2.45
N GLU A 106 26.81 6.67 -2.15
CA GLU A 106 27.94 7.14 -1.37
C GLU A 106 27.71 6.62 0.05
N ALA A 107 28.61 5.77 0.54
CA ALA A 107 28.52 5.22 1.88
C ALA A 107 28.55 6.38 2.89
N THR A 108 27.45 6.57 3.62
CA THR A 108 27.41 7.47 4.76
C THR A 108 28.52 7.05 5.73
N PRO A 109 29.44 7.95 6.14
CA PRO A 109 30.42 7.62 7.15
C PRO A 109 29.69 7.30 8.45
N ALA A 110 29.93 6.10 9.00
CA ALA A 110 29.49 5.76 10.34
C ALA A 110 30.20 6.70 11.32
N GLU A 111 29.43 7.49 12.07
CA GLU A 111 29.95 8.26 13.19
C GLU A 111 30.53 7.30 14.25
N PRO A 112 31.77 7.50 14.73
CA PRO A 112 32.29 6.70 15.82
C PRO A 112 31.60 7.12 17.13
N LEU A 113 30.89 6.17 17.74
CA LEU A 113 30.35 6.29 19.09
C LEU A 113 31.53 6.30 20.08
N ASN A 114 32.01 7.49 20.43
CA ASN A 114 32.95 7.68 21.54
C ASN A 114 32.22 7.39 22.85
N ALA A 115 32.42 6.20 23.42
CA ALA A 115 32.16 5.94 24.82
C ALA A 115 33.45 6.21 25.61
N GLU A 116 33.54 7.40 26.20
CA GLU A 116 34.51 7.70 27.24
C GLU A 116 34.27 6.74 28.41
N VAL A 117 35.16 5.76 28.57
CA VAL A 117 35.27 4.99 29.81
C VAL A 117 35.99 5.88 30.82
N GLN A 118 35.22 6.69 31.55
CA GLN A 118 35.72 7.25 32.80
C GLN A 118 35.68 6.14 33.85
N GLY A 119 36.88 5.74 34.32
CA GLY A 119 37.05 4.98 35.54
C GLY A 119 36.41 5.70 36.73
N VAL A 120 36.21 5.04 37.87
CA VAL A 120 37.22 4.77 38.90
C VAL A 120 36.37 4.48 40.19
N PRO A 121 36.81 3.83 41.29
CA PRO A 121 37.81 2.78 41.55
C PRO A 121 37.27 1.57 42.38
N VAL A 122 38.12 0.54 42.49
CA VAL A 122 38.38 -0.47 43.56
C VAL A 122 37.27 -0.80 44.56
#